data_AF-A0A2E9CF40-F1
#
_entry.id   AF-A0A2E9CF40-F1
#
_cell.length_a   1.000
_cell.length_b   1.000
_cell.length_c   1.000
_cell.angle_alpha   90.00
_cell.angle_beta   90.00
_cell.angle_gamma   90.00
#
_symmetry.space_group_name_H-M   'P 1'
#
loop_
_entity.id
_entity.type
_entity.pdbx_description
1 polymer ?
#
loop_
_entity_poly.entity_id
_entity_poly.type
_entity_poly.pdbx_seq_one_letter_code
_entity_poly.pdbx_strand_id
1 'polypeptide(L)'
;MPYFHTNFTNISNPLKENDILSLILFLSKFIKIMNFIETKKRILEAYQEFIIKNLVDNKMLEINRIINENENFVTTSSCAGRIIIIGKKALREKYNTNFFLKTHDVLERKYNIENLHFGNELWVLYEPPNIHIKCKDLKSAKMLHQFALEAKLSKSKFQSIKKPYVVEILGTGNLQIPIGFDGKLAIDQNYFNKIITVANQILIEEQSRLKSFKELFQLNEIN
;
A
#
# COMPACT_ATOMS: atom_id res chain seq x y z
N MET A 1 -24.42 -72.73 -36.41
CA MET A 1 -24.27 -72.06 -35.10
C MET A 1 -23.15 -71.04 -35.21
N PRO A 2 -23.44 -69.72 -35.07
CA PRO A 2 -22.45 -68.68 -35.31
C PRO A 2 -21.63 -68.39 -34.05
N TYR A 3 -20.37 -68.02 -34.29
CA TYR A 3 -19.38 -67.59 -33.31
C TYR A 3 -19.78 -66.26 -32.66
N PHE A 4 -19.79 -66.18 -31.33
CA PHE A 4 -19.84 -64.91 -30.60
C PHE A 4 -18.44 -64.31 -30.53
N HIS A 5 -18.15 -63.32 -31.38
CA HIS A 5 -17.08 -62.37 -31.14
C HIS A 5 -17.63 -61.19 -30.33
N THR A 6 -17.30 -61.13 -29.04
CA THR A 6 -17.50 -59.94 -28.22
C THR A 6 -16.43 -58.91 -28.57
N ASN A 7 -16.79 -57.94 -29.42
CA ASN A 7 -15.97 -56.76 -29.63
C ASN A 7 -16.03 -55.87 -28.39
N PHE A 8 -15.00 -55.93 -27.55
CA PHE A 8 -14.67 -54.84 -26.64
C PHE A 8 -14.18 -53.65 -27.46
N THR A 9 -15.09 -52.82 -27.94
CA THR A 9 -14.72 -51.46 -28.37
C THR A 9 -14.52 -50.62 -27.12
N ASN A 10 -13.28 -50.58 -26.64
CA ASN A 10 -12.79 -49.51 -25.77
C ASN A 10 -13.02 -48.17 -26.50
N ILE A 11 -14.09 -47.46 -26.14
CA ILE A 11 -14.24 -46.05 -26.50
C ILE A 11 -13.44 -45.26 -25.47
N SER A 12 -12.12 -45.25 -25.62
CA SER A 12 -11.30 -44.16 -25.10
C SER A 12 -10.78 -43.41 -26.31
N ASN A 13 -11.59 -42.50 -26.84
CA ASN A 13 -11.09 -41.50 -27.78
C ASN A 13 -9.96 -40.74 -27.07
N PRO A 14 -8.71 -40.79 -27.55
CA PRO A 14 -7.64 -40.00 -26.98
C PRO A 14 -8.04 -38.52 -27.10
N LEU A 15 -7.95 -37.79 -25.99
CA LEU A 15 -8.16 -36.33 -25.97
C LEU A 15 -7.31 -35.71 -27.09
N LYS A 16 -7.93 -34.86 -27.92
CA LYS A 16 -7.19 -34.20 -29.00
C LYS A 16 -6.12 -33.32 -28.36
N GLU A 17 -4.99 -33.13 -29.03
CA GLU A 17 -3.85 -32.35 -28.51
C GLU A 17 -4.26 -30.94 -28.04
N ASN A 18 -5.25 -30.33 -28.71
CA ASN A 18 -5.87 -29.07 -28.31
C ASN A 18 -6.63 -29.14 -26.97
N ASP A 19 -7.26 -30.27 -26.67
CA ASP A 19 -7.99 -30.49 -25.41
C ASP A 19 -7.00 -30.62 -24.24
N ILE A 20 -5.86 -31.27 -24.48
CA ILE A 20 -4.77 -31.41 -23.50
C ILE A 20 -4.14 -30.04 -23.20
N LEU A 21 -3.85 -29.24 -24.25
CA LEU A 21 -3.28 -27.91 -24.08
C LEU A 21 -4.23 -26.98 -23.30
N SER A 22 -5.53 -27.04 -23.62
CA SER A 22 -6.59 -26.31 -22.91
C SER A 22 -6.66 -26.70 -21.42
N LEU A 23 -6.58 -27.99 -21.12
CA LEU A 23 -6.56 -28.49 -19.74
C LEU A 23 -5.32 -28.03 -18.97
N ILE A 24 -4.13 -28.06 -19.60
CA ILE A 24 -2.89 -27.56 -18.99
C ILE A 24 -2.99 -26.06 -18.69
N LEU A 25 -3.52 -25.26 -19.62
CA LEU A 25 -3.77 -23.83 -19.44
C LEU A 25 -4.76 -23.58 -18.28
N PHE A 26 -5.84 -24.35 -18.22
CA PHE A 26 -6.83 -24.30 -17.15
C PHE A 26 -6.20 -24.62 -15.78
N LEU A 27 -5.49 -25.74 -15.67
CA LEU A 27 -4.80 -26.16 -14.45
C LEU A 27 -3.76 -25.11 -14.00
N SER A 28 -2.96 -24.58 -14.93
CA SER A 28 -2.02 -23.50 -14.65
C SER A 28 -2.72 -22.25 -14.08
N LYS A 29 -3.86 -21.87 -14.67
CA LYS A 29 -4.66 -20.73 -14.19
C LYS A 29 -5.25 -21.03 -12.81
N PHE A 30 -5.78 -22.23 -12.60
CA PHE A 30 -6.37 -22.69 -11.34
C PHE A 30 -5.35 -22.68 -10.20
N ILE A 31 -4.17 -23.29 -10.39
CA ILE A 31 -3.08 -23.29 -9.40
C ILE A 31 -2.69 -21.85 -9.01
N LYS A 32 -2.59 -20.95 -9.99
CA LYS A 32 -2.26 -19.54 -9.72
C LYS A 32 -3.34 -18.80 -8.92
N ILE A 33 -4.61 -19.19 -9.03
CA ILE A 33 -5.72 -18.63 -8.23
C ILE A 33 -5.64 -19.17 -6.82
N MET A 34 -5.48 -20.49 -6.66
CA MET A 34 -5.30 -21.13 -5.36
C MET A 34 -4.14 -20.51 -4.57
N ASN A 35 -3.00 -20.27 -5.23
CA ASN A 35 -1.85 -19.61 -4.60
C ASN A 35 -2.18 -18.19 -4.09
N PHE A 36 -3.02 -17.43 -4.80
CA PHE A 36 -3.43 -16.10 -4.33
C PHE A 36 -4.34 -16.19 -3.11
N ILE A 37 -5.31 -17.12 -3.11
CA ILE A 37 -6.25 -17.32 -2.00
C ILE A 37 -5.48 -17.70 -0.71
N GLU A 38 -4.55 -18.64 -0.81
CA GLU A 38 -3.72 -19.05 0.33
C GLU A 38 -2.81 -17.90 0.81
N THR A 39 -2.19 -17.17 -0.12
CA THR A 39 -1.39 -15.98 0.20
C THR A 39 -2.22 -14.92 0.92
N LYS A 40 -3.44 -14.64 0.43
CA LYS A 40 -4.37 -13.70 1.03
C LYS A 40 -4.73 -14.12 2.45
N LYS A 41 -5.08 -15.39 2.66
CA LYS A 41 -5.39 -15.93 3.99
C LYS A 41 -4.26 -15.67 4.99
N ARG A 42 -3.02 -16.02 4.63
CA ARG A 42 -1.83 -15.81 5.49
C ARG A 42 -1.59 -14.33 5.81
N ILE A 43 -1.77 -13.44 4.83
CA ILE A 43 -1.61 -11.99 5.04
C ILE A 43 -2.69 -11.47 5.99
N LEU A 44 -3.94 -11.92 5.84
CA LEU A 44 -5.03 -11.50 6.71
C LEU A 44 -4.83 -11.99 8.16
N GLU A 45 -4.35 -13.21 8.36
CA GLU A 45 -3.98 -13.73 9.69
C GLU A 45 -2.92 -12.82 10.35
N ALA A 46 -1.83 -12.49 9.63
CA ALA A 46 -0.81 -11.57 10.12
C ALA A 46 -1.36 -10.15 10.36
N TYR A 47 -2.26 -9.66 9.49
CA TYR A 47 -2.89 -8.36 9.64
C TYR A 47 -3.73 -8.26 10.91
N GLN A 48 -4.46 -9.32 11.28
CA GLN A 48 -5.20 -9.36 12.56
C GLN A 48 -4.25 -9.27 13.76
N GLU A 49 -3.11 -9.95 13.73
CA GLU A 49 -2.10 -9.77 14.78
C GLU A 49 -1.59 -8.34 14.87
N PHE A 50 -1.37 -7.66 13.74
CA PHE A 50 -0.94 -6.26 13.74
C PHE A 50 -1.99 -5.32 14.31
N ILE A 51 -3.29 -5.58 14.07
CA ILE A 51 -4.38 -4.84 14.71
C ILE A 51 -4.34 -5.04 16.23
N ILE A 52 -4.27 -6.29 16.70
CA ILE A 52 -4.24 -6.63 18.14
C ILE A 52 -3.04 -5.97 18.84
N LYS A 53 -1.90 -5.90 18.15
CA LYS A 53 -0.67 -5.27 18.64
C LYS A 53 -0.64 -3.75 18.49
N ASN A 54 -1.72 -3.11 18.00
CA ASN A 54 -1.79 -1.67 17.70
C ASN A 54 -0.66 -1.17 16.78
N LEU A 55 -0.25 -1.99 15.81
CA LEU A 55 0.81 -1.67 14.84
C LEU A 55 0.28 -1.10 13.52
N VAL A 56 -1.05 -1.01 13.38
CA VAL A 56 -1.72 -0.43 12.22
C VAL A 56 -2.17 0.98 12.56
N ASP A 57 -1.93 1.91 11.64
CA ASP A 57 -2.48 3.27 11.74
C ASP A 57 -4.02 3.21 11.77
N ASN A 58 -4.62 3.75 12.83
CA ASN A 58 -6.07 3.71 13.04
C ASN A 58 -6.85 4.32 11.87
N LYS A 59 -6.30 5.35 11.20
CA LYS A 59 -6.92 5.97 10.01
C LYS A 59 -6.98 5.01 8.82
N MET A 60 -6.11 3.99 8.79
CA MET A 60 -6.05 3.00 7.72
C MET A 60 -6.96 1.81 7.95
N LEU A 61 -7.47 1.59 9.17
CA LEU A 61 -8.27 0.40 9.50
C LEU A 61 -9.48 0.23 8.59
N GLU A 62 -10.23 1.31 8.36
CA GLU A 62 -11.46 1.26 7.57
C GLU A 62 -11.18 0.94 6.10
N ILE A 63 -10.25 1.67 5.46
CA ILE A 63 -9.91 1.43 4.05
C ILE A 63 -9.24 0.07 3.83
N ASN A 64 -8.38 -0.35 4.76
CA ASN A 64 -7.79 -1.68 4.73
C ASN A 64 -8.87 -2.76 4.81
N ARG A 65 -9.85 -2.62 5.71
CA ARG A 65 -10.96 -3.57 5.85
C ARG A 65 -11.75 -3.70 4.54
N ILE A 66 -12.18 -2.57 3.97
CA ILE A 66 -12.93 -2.54 2.70
C ILE A 66 -12.15 -3.26 1.59
N ILE A 67 -10.87 -2.94 1.41
CA ILE A 67 -10.03 -3.58 0.39
C ILE A 67 -9.85 -5.08 0.66
N ASN A 68 -9.66 -5.47 1.92
CA ASN A 68 -9.42 -6.85 2.31
C ASN A 68 -10.66 -7.75 2.24
N GLU A 69 -11.86 -7.18 2.35
CA GLU A 69 -13.13 -7.90 2.17
C GLU A 69 -13.34 -8.35 0.72
N ASN A 70 -12.82 -7.61 -0.27
CA ASN A 70 -12.90 -7.98 -1.67
C ASN A 70 -11.99 -9.16 -2.04
N GLU A 71 -12.56 -10.22 -2.64
CA GLU A 71 -11.84 -11.45 -3.00
C GLU A 71 -10.62 -11.26 -3.92
N ASN A 72 -10.51 -10.14 -4.64
CA ASN A 72 -9.45 -9.89 -5.61
C ASN A 72 -8.25 -9.12 -5.04
N PHE A 73 -8.33 -8.66 -3.79
CA PHE A 73 -7.32 -7.78 -3.18
C PHE A 73 -6.92 -8.22 -1.78
N VAL A 74 -5.69 -7.87 -1.40
CA VAL A 74 -5.22 -7.92 -0.02
C VAL A 74 -4.15 -6.87 0.23
N THR A 75 -4.29 -6.08 1.30
CA THR A 75 -3.30 -5.09 1.72
C THR A 75 -2.13 -5.76 2.44
N THR A 76 -0.90 -5.34 2.17
CA THR A 76 0.31 -5.87 2.84
C THR A 76 0.96 -4.88 3.79
N SER A 77 0.80 -3.58 3.53
CA SER A 77 1.22 -2.51 4.43
C SER A 77 0.51 -1.22 4.05
N SER A 78 0.27 -0.35 5.02
CA SER A 78 -0.38 0.94 4.77
C SER A 78 -0.04 2.02 5.80
N CYS A 79 -0.16 3.29 5.41
CA CYS A 79 0.11 4.48 6.22
C CYS A 79 -0.74 5.66 5.70
N ALA A 80 -1.35 6.47 6.59
CA ALA A 80 -2.20 7.59 6.20
C ALA A 80 -1.46 8.91 5.90
N GLY A 81 -0.14 8.82 5.66
CA GLY A 81 0.77 9.95 5.60
C GLY A 81 1.18 10.43 6.98
N ARG A 82 2.31 11.14 7.09
CA ARG A 82 2.84 11.59 8.38
C ARG A 82 3.78 12.79 8.28
N ILE A 83 3.73 13.61 9.32
CA ILE A 83 4.70 14.66 9.60
C ILE A 83 5.75 14.10 10.55
N ILE A 84 7.03 14.38 10.26
CA ILE A 84 8.17 13.86 11.00
C ILE A 84 9.12 15.01 11.33
N ILE A 85 9.60 15.04 12.57
CA ILE A 85 10.75 15.88 12.95
C ILE A 85 11.88 14.95 13.32
N ILE A 86 13.00 15.05 12.61
CA ILE A 86 14.07 14.08 12.69
C ILE A 86 15.43 14.76 12.71
N GLY A 87 16.28 14.35 13.66
CA GLY A 87 17.68 14.68 13.69
C GLY A 87 18.48 13.69 12.86
N LYS A 88 19.36 14.18 11.99
CA LYS A 88 20.30 13.37 11.19
C LYS A 88 21.73 13.68 11.59
N LYS A 89 22.58 12.65 11.72
CA LYS A 89 24.03 12.85 11.88
C LYS A 89 24.70 13.31 10.58
N ALA A 90 24.20 12.89 9.42
CA ALA A 90 24.68 13.33 8.11
C ALA A 90 23.58 13.25 7.04
N LEU A 91 23.73 14.05 5.98
CA LEU A 91 22.92 13.98 4.76
C LEU A 91 22.94 12.56 4.21
N ARG A 92 21.77 11.91 4.16
CA ARG A 92 21.49 10.59 3.54
C ARG A 92 21.86 9.34 4.34
N GLU A 93 22.27 9.43 5.60
CA GLU A 93 22.36 8.23 6.43
C GLU A 93 20.97 7.74 6.84
N LYS A 94 20.69 6.46 6.54
CA LYS A 94 19.47 5.75 6.96
C LYS A 94 19.54 5.28 8.42
N TYR A 95 20.75 5.23 8.97
CA TYR A 95 21.08 4.77 10.32
C TYR A 95 21.59 5.98 11.14
N ASN A 96 21.42 5.99 12.46
CA ASN A 96 21.67 7.16 13.35
C ASN A 96 20.74 8.37 13.18
N THR A 97 19.45 8.12 12.92
CA THR A 97 18.39 9.14 13.00
C THR A 97 17.70 9.17 14.35
N ASN A 98 17.58 10.36 14.94
CA ASN A 98 16.78 10.58 16.15
C ASN A 98 15.40 11.13 15.77
N PHE A 99 14.31 10.41 16.10
CA PHE A 99 12.95 10.87 15.83
C PHE A 99 12.45 11.71 17.01
N PHE A 100 12.28 13.01 16.81
CA PHE A 100 11.72 13.92 17.80
C PHE A 100 10.19 13.98 17.73
N LEU A 101 9.64 13.73 16.54
CA LEU A 101 8.21 13.66 16.31
C LEU A 101 7.92 12.72 15.14
N LYS A 102 6.85 11.94 15.27
CA LYS A 102 6.20 11.22 14.18
C LYS A 102 4.70 11.24 14.44
N THR A 103 3.93 11.90 13.58
CA THR A 103 2.47 12.01 13.73
C THR A 103 1.75 11.76 12.41
N HIS A 104 0.64 11.05 12.48
CA HIS A 104 -0.31 10.84 11.39
C HIS A 104 -1.46 11.86 11.41
N ASP A 105 -1.49 12.70 12.45
CA ASP A 105 -2.47 13.74 12.69
C ASP A 105 -1.89 15.13 12.50
N VAL A 106 -2.79 16.09 12.31
CA VAL A 106 -2.47 17.52 12.29
C VAL A 106 -1.68 17.88 13.53
N LEU A 107 -0.50 18.46 13.34
CA LEU A 107 0.33 18.94 14.44
C LEU A 107 -0.17 20.31 14.89
N GLU A 108 -0.68 20.39 16.12
CA GLU A 108 -1.04 21.69 16.71
C GLU A 108 0.20 22.58 16.84
N ARG A 109 0.02 23.91 16.72
CA ARG A 109 1.07 24.94 16.79
C ARG A 109 1.80 25.05 18.15
N LYS A 110 1.65 24.06 19.03
CA LYS A 110 2.23 24.03 20.38
C LYS A 110 3.55 23.25 20.44
N TYR A 111 3.98 22.61 19.36
CA TYR A 111 5.25 21.90 19.33
C TYR A 111 6.41 22.90 19.36
N ASN A 112 7.17 22.92 20.46
CA ASN A 112 8.30 23.83 20.65
C ASN A 112 9.60 23.16 20.19
N ILE A 113 10.33 23.81 19.26
CA ILE A 113 11.60 23.32 18.74
C ILE A 113 12.83 23.83 19.51
N GLU A 114 12.69 24.85 20.35
CA GLU A 114 13.79 25.54 21.03
C GLU A 114 14.58 24.64 21.99
N ASN A 115 13.92 23.63 22.56
CA ASN A 115 14.53 22.69 23.50
C ASN A 115 15.02 21.40 22.84
N LEU A 116 15.00 21.31 21.51
CA LEU A 116 15.44 20.10 20.83
C LEU A 116 16.97 20.03 20.77
N HIS A 117 17.53 18.99 21.39
CA HIS A 117 18.95 18.67 21.28
C HIS A 117 19.17 17.68 20.15
N PHE A 118 19.66 18.16 19.01
CA PHE A 118 19.99 17.34 17.85
C PHE A 118 21.49 17.42 17.52
N GLY A 119 21.95 16.43 16.76
CA GLY A 119 23.35 16.29 16.38
C GLY A 119 23.76 17.30 15.32
N ASN A 120 23.77 16.87 14.05
CA ASN A 120 24.19 17.73 12.95
C ASN A 120 23.00 18.50 12.39
N GLU A 121 22.06 17.81 11.74
CA GLU A 121 20.92 18.45 11.10
C GLU A 121 19.61 18.13 11.80
N LEU A 122 18.66 19.06 11.74
CA LEU A 122 17.26 18.86 12.13
C LEU A 122 16.37 19.11 10.91
N TRP A 123 15.43 18.20 10.65
CA TRP A 123 14.57 18.25 9.48
C TRP A 123 13.10 18.14 9.86
N VAL A 124 12.25 18.89 9.17
CA VAL A 124 10.81 18.66 9.08
C VAL A 124 10.53 17.95 7.77
N LEU A 125 9.91 16.77 7.85
CA LEU A 125 9.54 15.96 6.70
C LEU A 125 8.04 15.73 6.68
N TYR A 126 7.49 15.64 5.48
CA TYR A 126 6.19 15.04 5.21
C TYR A 126 6.40 13.81 4.32
N GLU A 127 5.89 12.67 4.78
CA GLU A 127 5.76 11.47 3.96
C GLU A 127 4.30 11.24 3.57
N PRO A 128 4.00 10.98 2.28
CA PRO A 128 2.62 10.82 1.80
C PRO A 128 1.97 9.51 2.28
N PRO A 129 0.64 9.39 2.16
CA PRO A 129 -0.06 8.12 2.29
C PRO A 129 0.49 7.09 1.32
N ASN A 130 0.59 5.84 1.78
CA ASN A 130 1.08 4.73 0.98
C ASN A 130 0.31 3.46 1.35
N ILE A 131 -0.19 2.73 0.35
CA ILE A 131 -0.82 1.41 0.52
C ILE A 131 -0.23 0.44 -0.50
N HIS A 132 0.25 -0.70 -0.02
CA HIS A 132 0.67 -1.81 -0.86
C HIS A 132 -0.45 -2.84 -0.94
N ILE A 133 -0.92 -3.13 -2.16
CA ILE A 133 -2.06 -4.01 -2.41
C ILE A 133 -1.65 -5.10 -3.39
N LYS A 134 -1.75 -6.36 -2.96
CA LYS A 134 -1.62 -7.53 -3.84
C LYS A 134 -2.95 -7.78 -4.54
N CYS A 135 -2.89 -8.05 -5.85
CA CYS A 135 -4.06 -8.28 -6.69
C CYS A 135 -4.07 -9.71 -7.24
N LYS A 136 -5.27 -10.31 -7.35
CA LYS A 136 -5.49 -11.67 -7.89
C LYS A 136 -5.00 -11.82 -9.33
N ASP A 137 -5.22 -10.79 -10.14
CA ASP A 137 -4.81 -10.74 -11.54
C ASP A 137 -4.49 -9.31 -12.03
N LEU A 138 -4.04 -9.21 -13.28
CA LEU A 138 -3.67 -7.95 -13.91
C LEU A 138 -4.89 -7.03 -14.15
N LYS A 139 -6.09 -7.59 -14.36
CA LYS A 139 -7.31 -6.80 -14.56
C LYS A 139 -7.64 -6.05 -13.29
N SER A 140 -7.66 -6.75 -12.15
CA SER A 140 -7.86 -6.14 -10.82
C SER A 140 -6.79 -5.08 -10.52
N ALA A 141 -5.52 -5.36 -10.83
CA ALA A 141 -4.43 -4.40 -10.62
C ALA A 141 -4.57 -3.12 -11.47
N LYS A 142 -4.95 -3.25 -12.74
CA LYS A 142 -5.23 -2.10 -13.62
C LYS A 142 -6.40 -1.25 -13.12
N MET A 143 -7.48 -1.90 -12.71
CA MET A 143 -8.66 -1.22 -12.16
C MET A 143 -8.29 -0.41 -10.90
N LEU A 144 -7.57 -1.04 -9.97
CA LEU A 144 -7.13 -0.39 -8.74
C LEU A 144 -6.20 0.80 -8.99
N HIS A 145 -5.28 0.67 -9.96
CA HIS A 145 -4.41 1.76 -10.38
C HIS A 145 -5.20 2.92 -10.99
N GLN A 146 -6.22 2.64 -11.80
CA GLN A 146 -7.10 3.65 -12.39
C GLN A 146 -7.85 4.45 -11.31
N PHE A 147 -8.42 3.78 -10.28
CA PHE A 147 -9.06 4.47 -9.16
C PHE A 147 -8.10 5.40 -8.42
N ALA A 148 -6.83 5.01 -8.28
CA ALA A 148 -5.82 5.86 -7.66
C ALA A 148 -5.56 7.14 -8.49
N LEU A 149 -5.50 7.01 -9.82
CA LEU A 149 -5.32 8.16 -10.71
C LEU A 149 -6.52 9.12 -10.63
N GLU A 150 -7.74 8.59 -10.63
CA GLU A 150 -8.98 9.35 -10.48
C GLU A 150 -9.07 10.06 -9.11
N ALA A 151 -8.56 9.41 -8.05
CA ALA A 151 -8.40 10.01 -6.72
C ALA A 151 -7.26 11.03 -6.61
N LYS A 152 -6.59 11.39 -7.72
CA LYS A 152 -5.43 12.30 -7.77
C LYS A 152 -4.21 11.80 -6.97
N LEU A 153 -4.06 10.48 -6.84
CA LEU A 153 -2.90 9.80 -6.28
C LEU A 153 -1.94 9.40 -7.43
N SER A 154 -1.49 10.39 -8.19
CA SER A 154 -0.81 10.21 -9.48
C SER A 154 0.58 9.55 -9.41
N LYS A 155 1.18 9.43 -8.22
CA LYS A 155 2.43 8.70 -8.00
C LYS A 155 2.24 7.18 -7.82
N SER A 156 0.99 6.72 -7.84
CA SER A 156 0.66 5.29 -7.73
C SER A 156 1.21 4.49 -8.91
N LYS A 157 1.70 3.28 -8.65
CA LYS A 157 2.44 2.48 -9.63
C LYS A 157 2.30 0.98 -9.41
N PHE A 158 2.61 0.21 -10.44
CA PHE A 158 2.81 -1.23 -10.32
C PHE A 158 4.21 -1.48 -9.76
N GLN A 159 4.30 -2.05 -8.56
CA GLN A 159 5.57 -2.55 -8.05
C GLN A 159 5.97 -3.86 -8.71
N SER A 160 4.98 -4.66 -9.11
CA SER A 160 5.21 -5.88 -9.87
C SER A 160 4.14 -6.03 -10.94
N ILE A 161 4.59 -6.06 -12.20
CA ILE A 161 3.77 -6.36 -13.39
C ILE A 161 3.72 -7.87 -13.71
N LYS A 162 4.45 -8.70 -12.95
CA LYS A 162 4.39 -10.15 -12.97
C LYS A 162 3.72 -10.65 -11.69
N LYS A 163 3.25 -11.90 -11.65
CA LYS A 163 2.71 -12.45 -10.41
C LYS A 163 3.80 -12.52 -9.31
N PRO A 164 3.49 -12.16 -8.05
CA PRO A 164 2.23 -11.55 -7.61
C PRO A 164 2.10 -10.11 -8.10
N TYR A 165 0.92 -9.73 -8.61
CA TYR A 165 0.66 -8.35 -9.04
C TYR A 165 0.54 -7.47 -7.80
N VAL A 166 1.31 -6.39 -7.75
CA VAL A 166 1.31 -5.46 -6.61
C VAL A 166 1.15 -4.05 -7.14
N VAL A 167 0.13 -3.35 -6.63
CA VAL A 167 -0.09 -1.93 -6.87
C VAL A 167 0.26 -1.18 -5.58
N GLU A 168 1.09 -0.15 -5.72
CA GLU A 168 1.36 0.83 -4.68
C GLU A 168 0.49 2.06 -4.94
N ILE A 169 -0.42 2.33 -4.00
CA ILE A 169 -1.25 3.53 -3.98
C ILE A 169 -0.47 4.59 -3.21
N LEU A 170 0.00 5.62 -3.90
CA LEU A 170 0.96 6.57 -3.34
C LEU A 170 0.47 8.00 -3.53
N GLY A 171 0.44 8.73 -2.41
CA GLY A 171 0.18 10.15 -2.36
C GLY A 171 1.25 11.00 -3.05
N THR A 172 0.92 12.25 -3.34
CA THR A 172 1.79 13.14 -4.12
C THR A 172 2.59 14.11 -3.27
N GLY A 173 2.07 14.45 -2.09
CA GLY A 173 2.62 15.40 -1.15
C GLY A 173 4.06 15.07 -0.77
N ASN A 174 4.89 16.11 -0.67
CA ASN A 174 6.28 16.01 -0.24
C ASN A 174 6.68 17.33 0.40
N LEU A 175 7.35 17.25 1.54
CA LEU A 175 7.94 18.38 2.22
C LEU A 175 9.21 17.87 2.89
N GLN A 176 10.36 18.48 2.62
CA GLN A 176 11.61 18.14 3.29
C GLN A 176 12.40 19.42 3.49
N ILE A 177 12.37 19.96 4.71
CA ILE A 177 12.95 21.26 5.03
C ILE A 177 13.97 21.06 6.16
N PRO A 178 15.25 21.40 5.95
CA PRO A 178 16.19 21.50 7.05
C PRO A 178 15.87 22.75 7.88
N ILE A 179 15.82 22.60 9.19
CA ILE A 179 15.48 23.66 10.15
C ILE A 179 16.59 23.90 11.18
N GLY A 180 17.69 23.16 11.10
CA GLY A 180 18.85 23.32 11.96
C GLY A 180 20.08 22.60 11.43
N PHE A 181 21.25 23.13 11.76
CA PHE A 181 22.58 22.66 11.33
C PHE A 181 23.57 22.79 12.50
N ASP A 182 24.58 21.91 12.56
CA ASP A 182 25.58 21.85 13.62
C ASP A 182 24.99 21.92 15.04
N GLY A 183 23.84 21.27 15.25
CA GLY A 183 23.15 21.23 16.54
C GLY A 183 22.46 22.54 16.94
N LYS A 184 22.38 23.51 16.01
CA LYS A 184 21.77 24.83 16.23
C LYS A 184 20.61 25.05 15.29
N LEU A 185 19.51 25.61 15.81
CA LEU A 185 18.36 25.97 14.99
C LEU A 185 18.76 27.05 13.97
N ALA A 186 18.30 26.86 12.73
CA ALA A 186 18.51 27.81 11.63
C ALA A 186 17.30 28.75 11.47
N ILE A 187 16.20 28.47 12.17
CA ILE A 187 14.94 29.20 12.10
C ILE A 187 14.41 29.49 13.50
N ASP A 188 13.56 30.49 13.63
CA ASP A 188 12.82 30.76 14.86
C ASP A 188 11.52 29.92 14.96
N GLN A 189 10.90 29.94 16.14
CA GLN A 189 9.63 29.24 16.40
C GLN A 189 8.48 29.76 15.50
N ASN A 190 8.50 31.03 15.11
CA ASN A 190 7.46 31.61 14.27
C ASN A 190 7.51 31.05 12.83
N TYR A 191 8.71 30.94 12.25
CA TYR A 191 8.92 30.33 10.94
C TYR A 191 8.62 28.83 10.97
N PHE A 192 9.00 28.13 12.05
CA PHE A 192 8.61 26.74 12.26
C PHE A 192 7.09 26.55 12.23
N ASN A 193 6.33 27.42 12.92
CA ASN A 193 4.87 27.38 12.90
C ASN A 193 4.27 27.58 11.50
N LYS A 194 4.93 28.36 10.63
CA LYS A 194 4.56 28.49 9.21
C LYS A 194 4.82 27.20 8.44
N ILE A 195 5.97 26.56 8.64
CA ILE A 195 6.28 25.25 8.04
C ILE A 195 5.23 24.21 8.45
N ILE A 196 4.89 24.12 9.74
CA ILE A 196 3.88 23.19 10.24
C ILE A 196 2.49 23.48 9.66
N THR A 197 2.15 24.75 9.44
CA THR A 197 0.89 25.10 8.76
C THR A 197 0.84 24.52 7.35
N VAL A 198 1.93 24.62 6.57
CA VAL A 198 2.03 24.02 5.22
C VAL A 198 2.01 22.49 5.31
N ALA A 199 2.76 21.89 6.22
CA ALA A 199 2.79 20.43 6.41
C ALA A 199 1.40 19.87 6.74
N ASN A 200 0.65 20.55 7.60
CA ASN A 200 -0.73 20.18 7.94
C ASN A 200 -1.68 20.32 6.74
N GLN A 201 -1.54 21.37 5.93
CA GLN A 201 -2.33 21.52 4.70
C GLN A 201 -2.09 20.34 3.75
N ILE A 202 -0.82 19.98 3.52
CA ILE A 202 -0.45 18.82 2.70
C ILE A 202 -1.07 17.53 3.27
N LEU A 203 -0.95 17.31 4.59
CA LEU A 203 -1.52 16.13 5.27
C LEU A 203 -3.03 16.02 5.05
N ILE A 204 -3.77 17.12 5.26
CA ILE A 204 -5.23 17.17 5.11
C ILE A 204 -5.64 16.89 3.66
N GLU A 205 -4.98 17.52 2.69
CA GLU A 205 -5.27 17.31 1.27
C GLU A 205 -5.04 15.86 0.85
N GLU A 206 -3.92 15.27 1.27
CA GLU A 206 -3.56 13.89 0.93
C GLU A 206 -4.48 12.87 1.62
N GLN A 207 -4.89 13.12 2.87
CA GLN A 207 -5.92 12.31 3.55
C GLN A 207 -7.29 12.42 2.87
N SER A 208 -7.64 13.59 2.32
CA SER A 208 -8.86 13.76 1.51
C SER A 208 -8.79 12.94 0.21
N ARG A 209 -7.62 12.86 -0.44
CA ARG A 209 -7.44 12.02 -1.65
C ARG A 209 -7.57 10.55 -1.34
N LEU A 210 -7.03 10.12 -0.19
CA LEU A 210 -7.21 8.75 0.30
C LEU A 210 -8.70 8.42 0.54
N LYS A 211 -9.47 9.38 1.07
CA LYS A 211 -10.92 9.26 1.19
C LYS A 211 -11.60 9.11 -0.17
N SER A 212 -11.25 9.93 -1.16
CA SER A 212 -11.79 9.82 -2.52
C SER A 212 -11.44 8.47 -3.17
N PHE A 213 -10.22 7.95 -2.94
CA PHE A 213 -9.85 6.62 -3.40
C PHE A 213 -10.70 5.52 -2.75
N LYS A 214 -10.97 5.60 -1.44
CA LYS A 214 -11.89 4.69 -0.74
C LYS A 214 -13.29 4.72 -1.36
N GLU A 215 -13.83 5.92 -1.62
CA GLU A 215 -15.15 6.11 -2.21
C GLU A 215 -15.23 5.52 -3.63
N LEU A 216 -14.23 5.78 -4.49
CA LEU A 216 -14.15 5.19 -5.83
C LEU A 216 -14.07 3.66 -5.80
N PHE A 217 -13.29 3.10 -4.87
CA PHE A 217 -13.19 1.66 -4.70
C PHE A 217 -14.56 1.06 -4.35
N GLN A 218 -15.26 1.62 -3.36
CA GLN A 218 -16.58 1.14 -2.92
C GLN A 218 -17.65 1.22 -4.01
N LEU A 219 -17.70 2.33 -4.78
CA LEU A 219 -18.69 2.52 -5.84
C LEU A 219 -18.57 1.47 -6.96
N ASN A 220 -17.35 0.97 -7.19
CA ASN A 220 -17.07 0.03 -8.27
C ASN A 220 -16.95 -1.44 -7.82
N GLU A 221 -17.19 -1.74 -6.54
CA GLU A 221 -17.34 -3.13 -6.06
C GLU A 221 -18.75 -3.70 -6.30
N ILE A 222 -19.73 -2.84 -6.58
CA ILE A 222 -21.15 -3.18 -6.68
C ILE A 222 -21.56 -3.59 -8.12
N ASN A 223 -20.63 -3.53 -9.09
CA ASN A 223 -20.87 -3.88 -10.50
C ASN A 223 -20.08 -5.11 -10.97
#